data_AF-A0A1I1RG30-F1
#
_entry.id   AF-A0A1I1RG30-F1
#
_cell.length_a   1.000
_cell.length_b   1.000
_cell.length_c   1.000
_cell.angle_alpha   90.00
_cell.angle_beta   90.00
_cell.angle_gamma   90.00
#
_symmetry.space_group_name_H-M   'P 1'
#
loop_
_entity.id
_entity.type
_entity.pdbx_description
1 polymer ?
#
loop_
_entity_poly.entity_id
_entity_poly.type
_entity_poly.pdbx_seq_one_letter_code
_entity_poly.pdbx_strand_id
1 'polypeptide(L)'
;MTDNMNCKQSDLNFKKATKQTNLFVKASKAKRLIFNYVWNEIPVFYNDVSKVLTIPGGTEVSPTILNNPKQIYSIFGAAGQNNVKQIKIIGKLKIIGSAEYMFSYLKKLTLIDGLANIDTTEVTNMSGLFNYCCNLKTIDVSNFDTSNVTNMHGMFGNCYNLPSLNIEKFNTAKVTDMGEMFSGCANIKKLDLSHFDMRSIPRFNQAPIGSDDQSTFAMLSGMTKLKILKLNNNCDLKNSNMDGWLYREGVNYGQPIDSRWVNLDGGTITDAKGSNIWYPCEMSTKYQVGQDTDTYIRFGIVTTQYRDEDGNVLAPNHVRMGLIDEQYTDVSSINISGYVIKNIIGETSDRFTDRKNKVITFVYTKAQVFIQFVDEIGAKIVADEVLKGKIGDEYHTLAKTIPGYTLKEIKGSVYGYFTKIPQSVAYVYSKKINDAIKDEVTKPKLNNKSEDTINELSPKTRAKKRENIAVLSLGGTLLLSVVSIFWLKHKKLRR
;
A
#
# COMPACT_ATOMS: atom_id res chain seq x y z
N MET A 1 -9.91 -8.05 -33.04
CA MET A 1 -10.15 -8.24 -31.59
C MET A 1 -9.34 -9.45 -31.11
N THR A 2 -8.96 -9.46 -29.82
CA THR A 2 -8.16 -10.48 -29.09
C THR A 2 -6.63 -10.43 -29.20
N ASP A 3 -6.02 -9.32 -28.75
CA ASP A 3 -4.81 -9.40 -27.89
C ASP A 3 -4.54 -8.11 -27.07
N ASN A 4 -5.61 -7.54 -26.49
CA ASN A 4 -5.51 -6.42 -25.54
C ASN A 4 -5.06 -6.91 -24.15
N MET A 5 -3.90 -7.56 -24.06
CA MET A 5 -3.25 -7.82 -22.78
C MET A 5 -2.66 -6.51 -22.23
N ASN A 6 -3.16 -6.08 -21.07
CA ASN A 6 -2.65 -4.98 -20.26
C ASN A 6 -1.11 -5.10 -20.10
N CYS A 7 -0.39 -3.98 -20.16
CA CYS A 7 1.07 -3.90 -19.98
C CYS A 7 1.55 -4.72 -18.76
N LYS A 8 0.78 -4.74 -17.66
CA LYS A 8 1.05 -5.57 -16.46
C LYS A 8 1.09 -7.08 -16.72
N GLN A 9 0.15 -7.59 -17.51
CA GLN A 9 0.05 -9.01 -17.86
C GLN A 9 1.16 -9.40 -18.85
N SER A 10 1.54 -8.47 -19.74
CA SER A 10 2.63 -8.70 -20.70
C SER A 10 4.00 -8.82 -20.04
N ASP A 11 4.29 -8.05 -18.97
CA ASP A 11 5.53 -8.18 -18.20
C ASP A 11 5.60 -9.52 -17.43
N LEU A 12 4.48 -9.98 -16.89
CA LEU A 12 4.37 -11.28 -16.21
C LEU A 12 4.51 -12.46 -17.18
N ASN A 13 3.87 -12.37 -18.34
CA ASN A 13 3.93 -13.39 -19.39
C ASN A 13 5.31 -13.40 -20.07
N PHE A 14 5.95 -12.25 -20.28
CA PHE A 14 7.31 -12.18 -20.81
C PHE A 14 8.31 -12.82 -19.84
N LYS A 15 8.24 -12.51 -18.55
CA LYS A 15 9.10 -13.16 -17.52
C LYS A 15 8.88 -14.68 -17.43
N LYS A 16 7.67 -15.16 -17.71
CA LYS A 16 7.38 -16.61 -17.83
C LYS A 16 7.94 -17.19 -19.14
N ALA A 17 7.84 -16.48 -20.26
CA ALA A 17 8.34 -16.92 -21.57
C ALA A 17 9.87 -16.93 -21.66
N THR A 18 10.58 -16.00 -21.01
CA THR A 18 12.06 -16.01 -20.98
C THR A 18 12.64 -17.21 -20.19
N LYS A 19 11.81 -17.93 -19.42
CA LYS A 19 12.20 -19.19 -18.78
C LYS A 19 12.04 -20.42 -19.69
N GLN A 20 11.49 -20.28 -20.91
CA GLN A 20 11.12 -21.44 -21.74
C GLN A 20 11.66 -21.43 -23.17
N THR A 21 12.61 -20.56 -23.53
CA THR A 21 13.30 -20.64 -24.82
C THR A 21 14.77 -20.24 -24.70
N ASN A 22 15.60 -21.23 -24.35
CA ASN A 22 17.03 -21.22 -24.63
C ASN A 22 17.43 -22.60 -25.16
N LEU A 23 17.14 -22.87 -26.43
CA LEU A 23 17.77 -23.95 -27.19
C LEU A 23 17.74 -23.61 -28.69
N PHE A 24 18.93 -23.73 -29.31
CA PHE A 24 19.31 -23.43 -30.69
C PHE A 24 19.47 -21.93 -31.00
N VAL A 25 20.63 -21.40 -31.46
CA VAL A 25 21.56 -21.88 -32.49
C VAL A 25 23.01 -21.44 -32.18
N LYS A 26 23.99 -22.33 -32.40
CA LYS A 26 25.42 -21.99 -32.51
C LYS A 26 25.80 -21.70 -33.98
N ALA A 27 26.64 -20.68 -34.14
CA ALA A 27 27.55 -20.36 -35.26
C ALA A 27 27.00 -19.78 -36.58
N SER A 28 27.24 -18.49 -36.83
CA SER A 28 28.20 -18.00 -37.86
C SER A 28 28.31 -16.47 -37.83
N LYS A 29 29.41 -15.93 -38.38
CA LYS A 29 29.88 -14.53 -38.43
C LYS A 29 28.82 -13.42 -38.30
N ALA A 30 29.16 -12.36 -37.56
CA ALA A 30 28.39 -11.13 -37.37
C ALA A 30 27.89 -10.50 -38.68
N LYS A 31 26.77 -10.99 -39.20
CA LYS A 31 25.99 -10.34 -40.25
C LYS A 31 25.26 -9.20 -39.55
N ARG A 32 25.56 -7.95 -39.90
CA ARG A 32 24.70 -6.80 -39.55
C ARG A 32 23.32 -7.09 -40.12
N LEU A 33 22.41 -7.61 -39.30
CA LEU A 33 21.02 -7.91 -39.65
C LEU A 33 20.24 -6.60 -39.72
N ILE A 34 20.49 -5.85 -40.79
CA ILE A 34 19.70 -4.69 -41.17
C ILE A 34 18.65 -5.19 -42.16
N PHE A 35 17.38 -5.03 -41.77
CA PHE A 35 16.23 -5.37 -42.58
C PHE A 35 15.66 -4.09 -43.20
N ASN A 36 15.39 -4.15 -44.50
CA ASN A 36 14.74 -3.08 -45.23
C ASN A 36 13.24 -3.39 -45.30
N TYR A 37 12.42 -2.44 -44.90
CA TYR A 37 10.97 -2.51 -45.03
C TYR A 37 10.47 -1.31 -45.82
N VAL A 38 9.23 -1.41 -46.29
CA VAL A 38 8.50 -0.28 -46.86
C VAL A 38 7.33 0.02 -45.93
N TRP A 39 7.23 1.27 -45.49
CA TRP A 39 6.16 1.76 -44.64
C TRP A 39 5.59 3.02 -45.27
N ASN A 40 4.30 3.06 -45.59
CA ASN A 40 3.68 4.19 -46.30
C ASN A 40 4.50 4.63 -47.53
N GLU A 41 4.88 3.66 -48.37
CA GLU A 41 5.64 3.87 -49.62
C GLU A 41 7.07 4.42 -49.45
N ILE A 42 7.54 4.57 -48.20
CA ILE A 42 8.91 5.04 -47.93
C ILE A 42 9.77 3.90 -47.37
N PRO A 43 11.08 3.86 -47.72
CA PRO A 43 12.00 2.88 -47.17
C PRO A 43 12.27 3.17 -45.69
N VAL A 44 12.21 2.14 -44.86
CA VAL A 44 12.62 2.20 -43.44
C VAL A 44 13.56 1.05 -43.11
N PHE A 45 14.46 1.28 -42.15
CA PHE A 45 15.57 0.37 -41.85
C PHE A 45 15.50 -0.11 -40.41
N TYR A 46 15.39 -1.42 -40.19
CA TYR A 46 15.41 -1.99 -38.85
C TYR A 46 16.70 -2.77 -38.61
N ASN A 47 17.47 -2.36 -37.59
CA ASN A 47 18.66 -3.07 -37.16
C ASN A 47 18.29 -4.02 -36.01
N ASP A 48 18.34 -5.33 -36.25
CA ASP A 48 17.93 -6.31 -35.24
C ASP A 48 18.98 -6.51 -34.13
N VAL A 49 20.21 -6.04 -34.30
CA VAL A 49 21.23 -6.05 -33.23
C VAL A 49 20.96 -4.92 -32.24
N SER A 50 20.82 -3.69 -32.74
CA SER A 50 20.58 -2.51 -31.89
C SER A 50 19.10 -2.35 -31.51
N LYS A 51 18.18 -3.06 -32.19
CA LYS A 51 16.73 -2.93 -32.04
C LYS A 51 16.19 -1.54 -32.40
N VAL A 52 16.86 -0.86 -33.34
CA VAL A 52 16.54 0.50 -33.80
C VAL A 52 15.83 0.44 -35.15
N LEU A 53 14.67 1.09 -35.26
CA LEU A 53 13.98 1.36 -36.51
C LEU A 53 14.28 2.79 -36.95
N THR A 54 14.82 2.95 -38.15
CA THR A 54 15.21 4.24 -38.72
C THR A 54 14.25 4.65 -39.83
N ILE A 55 13.73 5.86 -39.73
CA ILE A 55 12.85 6.50 -40.71
C ILE A 55 13.65 7.64 -41.36
N PRO A 56 14.08 7.50 -42.63
CA PRO A 56 14.97 8.46 -43.27
C PRO A 56 14.31 9.82 -43.52
N GLY A 57 13.04 9.85 -43.93
CA GLY A 57 12.32 11.08 -44.28
C GLY A 57 12.92 11.87 -45.43
N GLY A 58 12.43 13.10 -45.62
CA GLY A 58 12.87 14.05 -46.63
C GLY A 58 13.79 15.13 -46.08
N THR A 59 13.93 16.23 -46.82
CA THR A 59 14.73 17.40 -46.41
C THR A 59 13.82 18.54 -45.92
N GLU A 60 14.40 19.61 -45.35
CA GLU A 60 13.63 20.79 -44.93
C GLU A 60 12.80 21.41 -46.07
N VAL A 61 13.34 21.44 -47.29
CA VAL A 61 12.69 22.04 -48.47
C VAL A 61 11.79 21.05 -49.23
N SER A 62 11.93 19.75 -48.96
CA SER A 62 11.15 18.69 -49.60
C SER A 62 10.90 17.57 -48.59
N PRO A 63 10.02 17.81 -47.59
CA PRO A 63 9.69 16.81 -46.60
C PRO A 63 8.96 15.63 -47.25
N THR A 64 9.11 14.45 -46.66
CA THR A 64 8.32 13.29 -47.07
C THR A 64 6.89 13.45 -46.57
N ILE A 65 5.93 13.52 -47.48
CA ILE A 65 4.51 13.65 -47.15
C ILE A 65 3.95 12.26 -46.84
N LEU A 66 3.33 12.13 -45.67
CA LEU A 66 2.62 10.94 -45.24
C LEU A 66 1.12 11.28 -45.12
N ASN A 67 0.31 10.77 -46.04
CA ASN A 67 -1.14 10.95 -46.03
C ASN A 67 -1.80 9.79 -45.30
N ASN A 68 -2.42 10.05 -44.15
CA ASN A 68 -3.03 9.03 -43.30
C ASN A 68 -2.10 7.82 -43.01
N PRO A 69 -0.88 8.02 -42.46
CA PRO A 69 0.09 6.95 -42.28
C PRO A 69 -0.46 5.75 -41.52
N LYS A 70 -0.25 4.55 -42.07
CA LYS A 70 -0.53 3.28 -41.40
C LYS A 70 0.33 3.11 -40.16
N GLN A 71 -0.12 2.26 -39.23
CA GLN A 71 0.62 1.92 -38.03
C GLN A 71 1.99 1.33 -38.37
N ILE A 72 3.06 1.87 -37.79
CA ILE A 72 4.42 1.46 -38.14
C ILE A 72 4.72 0.01 -37.75
N TYR A 73 4.04 -0.51 -36.73
CA TYR A 73 4.21 -1.90 -36.34
C TYR A 73 3.75 -2.88 -37.43
N SER A 74 2.89 -2.46 -38.37
CA SER A 74 2.35 -3.32 -39.42
C SER A 74 3.39 -3.84 -40.41
N ILE A 75 4.57 -3.21 -40.48
CA ILE A 75 5.71 -3.73 -41.27
C ILE A 75 6.32 -4.98 -40.64
N PHE A 76 6.05 -5.21 -39.37
CA PHE A 76 6.47 -6.39 -38.63
C PHE A 76 5.30 -7.37 -38.51
N GLY A 77 5.58 -8.67 -38.60
CA GLY A 77 4.63 -9.66 -38.09
C GLY A 77 4.45 -9.53 -36.57
N ALA A 78 3.44 -10.18 -35.99
CA ALA A 78 3.06 -10.06 -34.57
C ALA A 78 4.23 -10.21 -33.57
N ALA A 79 5.24 -11.03 -33.89
CA ALA A 79 6.43 -11.20 -33.06
C ALA A 79 7.46 -10.05 -33.20
N GLY A 80 7.56 -9.40 -34.36
CA GLY A 80 8.59 -8.42 -34.68
C GLY A 80 8.35 -7.04 -34.06
N GLN A 81 7.08 -6.61 -33.94
CA GLN A 81 6.73 -5.31 -33.35
C GLN A 81 7.20 -5.17 -31.90
N ASN A 82 7.25 -6.28 -31.16
CA ASN A 82 7.70 -6.32 -29.77
C ASN A 82 9.22 -6.34 -29.62
N ASN A 83 9.99 -6.14 -30.70
CA ASN A 83 11.45 -6.09 -30.65
C ASN A 83 12.01 -4.67 -30.80
N VAL A 84 11.25 -3.72 -31.35
CA VAL A 84 11.70 -2.33 -31.52
C VAL A 84 11.87 -1.67 -30.15
N LYS A 85 13.09 -1.22 -29.86
CA LYS A 85 13.42 -0.46 -28.63
C LYS A 85 13.54 1.04 -28.88
N GLN A 86 13.88 1.44 -30.10
CA GLN A 86 14.02 2.84 -30.46
C GLN A 86 13.52 3.07 -31.89
N ILE A 87 12.83 4.19 -32.08
CA ILE A 87 12.60 4.77 -33.41
C ILE A 87 13.53 5.97 -33.56
N LYS A 88 14.12 6.13 -34.75
CA LYS A 88 14.94 7.28 -35.12
C LYS A 88 14.42 7.89 -36.41
N ILE A 89 13.85 9.09 -36.34
CA ILE A 89 13.40 9.88 -37.49
C ILE A 89 14.51 10.86 -37.85
N ILE A 90 15.18 10.63 -38.97
CA ILE A 90 16.39 11.39 -39.34
C ILE A 90 16.02 12.63 -40.15
N GLY A 91 15.16 12.48 -41.15
CA GLY A 91 14.74 13.55 -42.04
C GLY A 91 13.31 14.00 -41.76
N LYS A 92 12.86 14.97 -42.57
CA LYS A 92 11.61 15.68 -42.36
C LYS A 92 10.41 14.92 -42.89
N LEU A 93 9.39 14.80 -42.04
CA LEU A 93 8.11 14.20 -42.35
C LEU A 93 7.04 15.27 -42.24
N LYS A 94 6.07 15.27 -43.15
CA LYS A 94 4.84 16.06 -43.02
C LYS A 94 3.66 15.11 -43.03
N ILE A 95 2.85 15.13 -41.97
CA ILE A 95 1.65 14.30 -41.90
C ILE A 95 0.45 15.15 -42.32
N ILE A 96 -0.32 14.63 -43.27
CA ILE A 96 -1.61 15.22 -43.66
C ILE A 96 -2.73 14.24 -43.31
N GLY A 97 -3.82 14.76 -42.74
CA GLY A 97 -4.96 13.95 -42.29
C GLY A 97 -4.72 13.25 -40.95
N SER A 98 -4.93 11.94 -40.90
CA SER A 98 -4.90 11.12 -39.67
C SER A 98 -3.51 10.57 -39.35
N ALA A 99 -3.02 10.78 -38.13
CA ALA A 99 -1.84 10.11 -37.55
C ALA A 99 -2.24 8.92 -36.65
N GLU A 100 -3.46 8.42 -36.81
CA GLU A 100 -4.06 7.40 -35.95
C GLU A 100 -3.17 6.14 -35.79
N TYR A 101 -2.91 5.76 -34.54
CA TYR A 101 -2.15 4.57 -34.14
C TYR A 101 -0.74 4.47 -34.73
N MET A 102 -0.19 5.54 -35.32
CA MET A 102 1.04 5.51 -36.13
C MET A 102 2.23 4.89 -35.40
N PHE A 103 2.43 5.17 -34.10
CA PHE A 103 3.51 4.61 -33.27
C PHE A 103 3.01 3.65 -32.16
N SER A 104 1.76 3.22 -32.22
CA SER A 104 1.12 2.38 -31.19
C SER A 104 1.65 0.95 -31.12
N TYR A 105 1.31 0.23 -30.05
CA TYR A 105 1.59 -1.20 -29.80
C TYR A 105 3.07 -1.63 -29.83
N LEU A 106 4.02 -0.69 -29.89
CA LEU A 106 5.44 -0.96 -29.76
C LEU A 106 5.83 -1.12 -28.28
N LYS A 107 5.45 -2.25 -27.67
CA LYS A 107 5.50 -2.45 -26.21
C LYS A 107 6.91 -2.36 -25.60
N LYS A 108 7.97 -2.63 -26.37
CA LYS A 108 9.38 -2.50 -25.92
C LYS A 108 10.04 -1.17 -26.28
N LEU A 109 9.34 -0.26 -26.95
CA LEU A 109 9.84 1.05 -27.33
C LEU A 109 10.16 1.84 -26.08
N THR A 110 11.40 2.33 -25.97
CA THR A 110 11.87 3.14 -24.84
C THR A 110 12.06 4.60 -25.22
N LEU A 111 12.31 4.89 -26.50
CA LEU A 111 12.64 6.21 -27.02
C LEU A 111 12.18 6.36 -28.48
N ILE A 112 11.65 7.54 -28.82
CA ILE A 112 11.53 8.02 -30.20
C ILE A 112 12.42 9.25 -30.32
N ASP A 113 13.48 9.12 -31.11
CA ASP A 113 14.40 10.20 -31.45
C ASP A 113 13.94 10.85 -32.77
N GLY A 114 13.94 12.18 -32.82
CA GLY A 114 13.55 12.94 -34.02
C GLY A 114 12.06 13.24 -34.17
N LEU A 115 11.24 13.22 -33.11
CA LEU A 115 9.84 13.68 -33.19
C LEU A 115 9.72 15.15 -33.65
N ALA A 116 10.72 15.98 -33.38
CA ALA A 116 10.83 17.36 -33.87
C ALA A 116 10.89 17.47 -35.41
N ASN A 117 11.16 16.36 -36.11
CA ASN A 117 11.20 16.32 -37.57
C ASN A 117 9.82 16.04 -38.20
N ILE A 118 8.77 15.90 -37.41
CA ILE A 118 7.41 15.69 -37.88
C ILE A 118 6.66 17.03 -37.85
N ASP A 119 6.27 17.51 -39.03
CA ASP A 119 5.28 18.58 -39.19
C ASP A 119 3.87 18.00 -39.00
N THR A 120 3.16 18.47 -37.97
CA THR A 120 1.80 18.07 -37.62
C THR A 120 0.74 19.16 -37.86
N THR A 121 1.10 20.25 -38.56
CA THR A 121 0.21 21.41 -38.77
C THR A 121 -1.10 21.07 -39.48
N GLU A 122 -1.11 20.00 -40.30
CA GLU A 122 -2.27 19.52 -41.05
C GLU A 122 -2.86 18.20 -40.51
N VAL A 123 -2.47 17.80 -39.29
CA VAL A 123 -3.01 16.60 -38.66
C VAL A 123 -4.38 16.89 -38.04
N THR A 124 -5.37 16.05 -38.35
CA THR A 124 -6.74 16.17 -37.83
C THR A 124 -7.10 15.09 -36.81
N ASN A 125 -6.41 13.95 -36.81
CA ASN A 125 -6.66 12.85 -35.87
C ASN A 125 -5.33 12.32 -35.31
N MET A 126 -5.20 12.28 -33.98
CA MET A 126 -4.05 11.71 -33.25
C MET A 126 -4.49 10.55 -32.34
N SER A 127 -5.64 9.94 -32.61
CA SER A 127 -6.16 8.80 -31.84
C SER A 127 -5.10 7.71 -31.74
N GLY A 128 -4.83 7.30 -30.51
CA GLY A 128 -3.93 6.21 -30.20
C GLY A 128 -2.49 6.36 -30.68
N LEU A 129 -2.00 7.56 -31.01
CA LEU A 129 -0.69 7.79 -31.64
C LEU A 129 0.46 7.01 -30.96
N PHE A 130 0.48 6.97 -29.62
CA PHE A 130 1.46 6.24 -28.81
C PHE A 130 0.81 5.16 -27.92
N ASN A 131 -0.39 4.70 -28.26
CA ASN A 131 -1.17 3.77 -27.44
C ASN A 131 -0.41 2.44 -27.24
N TYR A 132 -0.41 1.89 -26.02
CA TYR A 132 0.33 0.68 -25.63
C TYR A 132 1.86 0.72 -25.85
N CYS A 133 2.48 1.90 -25.91
CA CYS A 133 3.94 2.04 -25.80
C CYS A 133 4.42 1.89 -24.34
N CYS A 134 4.19 0.72 -23.75
CA CYS A 134 4.29 0.43 -22.32
C CYS A 134 5.65 0.80 -21.68
N ASN A 135 6.75 0.79 -22.45
CA ASN A 135 8.12 0.97 -21.95
C ASN A 135 8.75 2.33 -22.28
N LEU A 136 8.00 3.27 -22.86
CA LEU A 136 8.50 4.63 -23.13
C LEU A 136 9.02 5.26 -21.83
N LYS A 137 10.25 5.78 -21.88
CA LYS A 137 10.90 6.44 -20.75
C LYS A 137 10.73 7.95 -20.77
N THR A 138 10.58 8.50 -21.96
CA THR A 138 10.33 9.91 -22.21
C THR A 138 9.64 10.03 -23.57
N ILE A 139 8.92 11.13 -23.76
CA ILE A 139 8.41 11.54 -25.05
C ILE A 139 8.36 13.06 -25.09
N ASP A 140 8.93 13.64 -26.15
CA ASP A 140 8.89 15.07 -26.38
C ASP A 140 7.92 15.37 -27.53
N VAL A 141 6.76 15.90 -27.16
CA VAL A 141 5.69 16.33 -28.08
C VAL A 141 5.58 17.86 -28.14
N SER A 142 6.60 18.58 -27.68
CA SER A 142 6.57 20.05 -27.59
C SER A 142 6.59 20.78 -28.94
N ASN A 143 6.82 20.05 -30.05
CA ASN A 143 6.75 20.59 -31.41
C ASN A 143 5.43 20.27 -32.12
N PHE A 144 4.52 19.52 -31.50
CA PHE A 144 3.27 19.18 -32.15
C PHE A 144 2.33 20.38 -32.17
N ASP A 145 1.98 20.80 -33.38
CA ASP A 145 0.79 21.62 -33.60
C ASP A 145 -0.44 20.72 -33.52
N THR A 146 -1.33 21.04 -32.59
CA THR A 146 -2.58 20.30 -32.32
C THR A 146 -3.82 21.15 -32.63
N SER A 147 -3.65 22.35 -33.18
CA SER A 147 -4.73 23.33 -33.41
C SER A 147 -5.79 22.89 -34.42
N ASN A 148 -5.51 21.86 -35.22
CA ASN A 148 -6.43 21.25 -36.19
C ASN A 148 -6.92 19.85 -35.78
N VAL A 149 -6.44 19.32 -34.65
CA VAL A 149 -6.78 17.97 -34.19
C VAL A 149 -8.18 17.97 -33.58
N THR A 150 -9.03 17.04 -34.03
CA THR A 150 -10.39 16.83 -33.52
C THR A 150 -10.51 15.56 -32.68
N ASN A 151 -9.60 14.60 -32.81
CA ASN A 151 -9.61 13.36 -32.04
C ASN A 151 -8.22 13.07 -31.42
N MET A 152 -8.19 12.89 -30.09
CA MET A 152 -7.03 12.53 -29.27
C MET A 152 -7.29 11.27 -28.43
N HIS A 153 -8.32 10.48 -28.77
CA HIS A 153 -8.72 9.28 -28.06
C HIS A 153 -7.52 8.34 -27.84
N GLY A 154 -7.21 7.98 -26.60
CA GLY A 154 -6.16 7.01 -26.29
C GLY A 154 -4.75 7.40 -26.71
N MET A 155 -4.47 8.68 -27.06
CA MET A 155 -3.19 9.13 -27.64
C MET A 155 -1.96 8.64 -26.88
N PHE A 156 -2.00 8.69 -25.54
CA PHE A 156 -0.97 8.16 -24.64
C PHE A 156 -1.44 6.94 -23.84
N GLY A 157 -2.62 6.40 -24.14
CA GLY A 157 -3.22 5.29 -23.41
C GLY A 157 -2.24 4.11 -23.27
N ASN A 158 -2.17 3.54 -22.08
CA ASN A 158 -1.27 2.46 -21.70
C ASN A 158 0.23 2.75 -21.91
N CYS A 159 0.66 4.02 -21.93
CA CYS A 159 2.07 4.40 -21.75
C CYS A 159 2.52 4.19 -20.28
N TYR A 160 2.45 2.95 -19.81
CA TYR A 160 2.50 2.56 -18.40
C TYR A 160 3.73 3.09 -17.66
N ASN A 161 4.92 2.98 -18.25
CA ASN A 161 6.19 3.36 -17.62
C ASN A 161 6.61 4.82 -17.84
N LEU A 162 5.78 5.64 -18.50
CA LEU A 162 6.10 7.05 -18.72
C LEU A 162 6.05 7.79 -17.37
N PRO A 163 7.17 8.41 -16.92
CA PRO A 163 7.24 9.03 -15.59
C PRO A 163 6.61 10.44 -15.54
N SER A 164 6.59 11.12 -16.67
CA SER A 164 6.10 12.50 -16.83
C SER A 164 5.73 12.75 -18.29
N LEU A 165 4.83 13.69 -18.53
CA LEU A 165 4.39 14.09 -19.85
C LEU A 165 4.22 15.62 -19.88
N ASN A 166 4.88 16.29 -20.82
CA ASN A 166 4.67 17.73 -21.06
C ASN A 166 3.72 17.89 -22.25
N ILE A 167 2.56 18.52 -21.99
CA ILE A 167 1.48 18.79 -22.95
C ILE A 167 1.02 20.26 -22.87
N GLU A 168 1.87 21.16 -22.36
CA GLU A 168 1.53 22.58 -22.14
C GLU A 168 1.15 23.32 -23.42
N LYS A 169 1.68 22.88 -24.58
CA LYS A 169 1.43 23.49 -25.90
C LYS A 169 0.24 22.90 -26.64
N PHE A 170 -0.47 21.92 -26.05
CA PHE A 170 -1.61 21.31 -26.72
C PHE A 170 -2.76 22.31 -26.80
N ASN A 171 -3.29 22.51 -28.00
CA ASN A 171 -4.52 23.25 -28.24
C ASN A 171 -5.65 22.25 -28.48
N THR A 172 -6.52 22.08 -27.48
CA THR A 172 -7.63 21.11 -27.57
C THR A 172 -8.96 21.75 -27.94
N ALA A 173 -8.99 23.03 -28.34
CA ALA A 173 -10.24 23.76 -28.57
C ALA A 173 -11.15 23.14 -29.66
N LYS A 174 -10.59 22.39 -30.61
CA LYS A 174 -11.35 21.65 -31.65
C LYS A 174 -11.55 20.17 -31.32
N VAL A 175 -10.99 19.67 -30.23
CA VAL A 175 -11.05 18.24 -29.88
C VAL A 175 -12.46 17.90 -29.40
N THR A 176 -13.05 16.91 -30.06
CA THR A 176 -14.38 16.38 -29.74
C THR A 176 -14.31 15.03 -29.03
N ASP A 177 -13.16 14.34 -29.06
CA ASP A 177 -12.92 13.07 -28.37
C ASP A 177 -11.49 13.01 -27.81
N MET A 178 -11.38 12.84 -26.49
CA MET A 178 -10.16 12.60 -25.73
C MET A 178 -10.33 11.47 -24.70
N GLY A 179 -11.29 10.56 -24.96
CA GLY A 179 -11.48 9.37 -24.17
C GLY A 179 -10.19 8.57 -24.05
N GLU A 180 -9.95 7.96 -22.91
CA GLU A 180 -8.77 7.14 -22.62
C GLU A 180 -7.39 7.81 -22.87
N MET A 181 -7.31 9.13 -23.12
CA MET A 181 -6.08 9.79 -23.58
C MET A 181 -4.87 9.50 -22.70
N PHE A 182 -5.07 9.43 -21.38
CA PHE A 182 -4.05 9.08 -20.38
C PHE A 182 -4.35 7.78 -19.63
N SER A 183 -5.34 7.00 -20.09
CA SER A 183 -5.76 5.75 -19.44
C SER A 183 -4.56 4.81 -19.29
N GLY A 184 -4.37 4.22 -18.11
CA GLY A 184 -3.28 3.29 -17.85
C GLY A 184 -1.87 3.91 -17.80
N CYS A 185 -1.72 5.24 -17.87
CA CYS A 185 -0.44 5.95 -17.62
C CYS A 185 -0.07 5.92 -16.14
N ALA A 186 0.16 4.72 -15.60
CA ALA A 186 0.21 4.45 -14.17
C ALA A 186 1.39 5.08 -13.42
N ASN A 187 2.44 5.54 -14.12
CA ASN A 187 3.63 6.13 -13.50
C ASN A 187 3.68 7.67 -13.55
N ILE A 188 2.75 8.33 -14.24
CA ILE A 188 2.66 9.79 -14.23
C ILE A 188 2.20 10.25 -12.85
N LYS A 189 2.98 11.14 -12.23
CA LYS A 189 2.71 11.67 -10.87
C LYS A 189 2.01 13.01 -10.86
N LYS A 190 2.23 13.82 -11.88
CA LYS A 190 1.63 15.14 -12.07
C LYS A 190 1.11 15.24 -13.50
N LEU A 191 -0.11 15.73 -13.65
CA LEU A 191 -0.71 16.06 -14.93
C LEU A 191 -1.23 17.49 -14.88
N ASP A 192 -0.82 18.31 -15.84
CA ASP A 192 -1.28 19.69 -15.97
C ASP A 192 -2.22 19.79 -17.17
N LEU A 193 -3.50 20.00 -16.89
CA LEU A 193 -4.56 20.20 -17.87
C LEU A 193 -5.04 21.66 -17.89
N SER A 194 -4.31 22.59 -17.27
CA SER A 194 -4.74 24.00 -17.20
C SER A 194 -4.79 24.73 -18.55
N HIS A 195 -4.30 24.10 -19.62
CA HIS A 195 -4.38 24.61 -20.99
C HIS A 195 -5.45 23.90 -21.84
N PHE A 196 -6.12 22.88 -21.31
CA PHE A 196 -7.13 22.12 -22.04
C PHE A 196 -8.44 22.91 -22.15
N ASP A 197 -9.07 22.82 -23.30
CA ASP A 197 -10.43 23.25 -23.55
C ASP A 197 -11.29 22.02 -23.91
N MET A 198 -12.22 21.65 -23.04
CA MET A 198 -13.13 20.52 -23.22
C MET A 198 -14.56 20.96 -23.58
N ARG A 199 -14.76 22.24 -23.94
CA ARG A 199 -16.11 22.76 -24.25
C ARG A 199 -16.66 22.22 -25.57
N SER A 200 -15.79 21.80 -26.48
CA SER A 200 -16.16 21.21 -27.78
C SER A 200 -16.51 19.73 -27.68
N ILE A 201 -16.36 19.11 -26.51
CA ILE A 201 -16.73 17.72 -26.28
C ILE A 201 -18.26 17.59 -26.26
N PRO A 202 -18.86 16.73 -27.09
CA PRO A 202 -20.29 16.51 -27.08
C PRO A 202 -20.80 16.06 -25.71
N ARG A 203 -21.75 16.81 -25.12
CA ARG A 203 -22.43 16.45 -23.87
C ARG A 203 -23.76 15.79 -24.19
N PHE A 204 -23.79 14.46 -24.33
CA PHE A 204 -25.06 13.77 -24.52
C PHE A 204 -25.71 13.52 -23.16
N ASN A 205 -26.73 14.32 -22.82
CA ASN A 205 -27.46 14.21 -21.54
C ASN A 205 -28.26 12.91 -21.34
N GLN A 206 -28.22 11.99 -22.31
CA GLN A 206 -28.72 10.61 -22.26
C GLN A 206 -28.14 9.90 -23.48
N ALA A 207 -26.98 9.27 -23.33
CA ALA A 207 -26.57 8.27 -24.29
C ALA A 207 -27.57 7.09 -24.18
N PRO A 208 -28.21 6.63 -25.27
CA PRO A 208 -28.98 5.39 -25.25
C PRO A 208 -28.20 4.29 -24.53
N ILE A 209 -28.88 3.47 -23.73
CA ILE A 209 -28.30 2.28 -23.12
C ILE A 209 -27.61 1.46 -24.23
N GLY A 210 -26.28 1.43 -24.24
CA GLY A 210 -25.47 0.76 -25.26
C GLY A 210 -24.70 1.67 -26.25
N SER A 211 -24.82 2.99 -26.17
CA SER A 211 -23.85 3.90 -26.80
C SER A 211 -22.89 4.40 -25.72
N ASP A 212 -21.66 3.89 -25.74
CA ASP A 212 -20.60 4.38 -24.86
C ASP A 212 -20.39 5.88 -25.16
N ASP A 213 -20.76 6.75 -24.21
CA ASP A 213 -20.39 8.16 -24.21
C ASP A 213 -18.87 8.26 -24.03
N GLN A 214 -18.12 8.13 -25.13
CA GLN A 214 -16.68 7.86 -25.15
C GLN A 214 -15.80 9.10 -25.03
N SER A 215 -16.34 10.31 -25.16
CA SER A 215 -15.54 11.48 -25.53
C SER A 215 -14.58 11.99 -24.42
N THR A 216 -14.88 11.74 -23.14
CA THR A 216 -13.92 11.83 -22.01
C THR A 216 -13.82 10.52 -21.23
N PHE A 217 -14.45 9.45 -21.74
CA PHE A 217 -14.58 8.19 -21.04
C PHE A 217 -13.22 7.66 -20.62
N ALA A 218 -13.09 7.33 -19.34
CA ALA A 218 -11.89 6.73 -18.76
C ALA A 218 -10.59 7.50 -19.05
N MET A 219 -10.65 8.82 -19.36
CA MET A 219 -9.48 9.64 -19.71
C MET A 219 -8.34 9.53 -18.68
N LEU A 220 -8.68 9.45 -17.39
CA LEU A 220 -7.74 9.36 -16.27
C LEU A 220 -7.73 7.97 -15.59
N SER A 221 -8.38 6.97 -16.19
CA SER A 221 -8.47 5.63 -15.61
C SER A 221 -7.10 4.99 -15.45
N GLY A 222 -6.89 4.25 -14.36
CA GLY A 222 -5.63 3.51 -14.14
C GLY A 222 -4.38 4.39 -13.93
N MET A 223 -4.51 5.72 -13.80
CA MET A 223 -3.42 6.63 -13.43
C MET A 223 -3.05 6.53 -11.93
N THR A 224 -2.69 5.32 -11.50
CA THR A 224 -2.61 4.96 -10.06
C THR A 224 -1.59 5.77 -9.24
N LYS A 225 -0.52 6.30 -9.84
CA LYS A 225 0.46 7.15 -9.15
C LYS A 225 0.22 8.65 -9.32
N LEU A 226 -0.88 9.07 -9.96
CA LEU A 226 -1.21 10.48 -10.09
C LEU A 226 -1.48 11.06 -8.70
N LYS A 227 -0.77 12.14 -8.36
CA LYS A 227 -0.84 12.84 -7.07
C LYS A 227 -1.20 14.31 -7.21
N ILE A 228 -0.92 14.91 -8.36
CA ILE A 228 -1.19 16.32 -8.63
C ILE A 228 -1.91 16.41 -9.97
N LEU A 229 -3.08 17.02 -9.96
CA LEU A 229 -3.89 17.27 -11.16
C LEU A 229 -4.23 18.75 -11.18
N LYS A 230 -3.75 19.48 -12.19
CA LYS A 230 -4.05 20.90 -12.35
C LYS A 230 -5.10 21.09 -13.43
N LEU A 231 -6.16 21.82 -13.11
CA LEU A 231 -7.34 21.98 -13.96
C LEU A 231 -7.58 23.47 -14.24
N ASN A 232 -8.39 23.74 -15.26
CA ASN A 232 -8.93 25.07 -15.55
C ASN A 232 -10.47 25.03 -15.64
N ASN A 233 -11.07 26.20 -15.90
CA ASN A 233 -12.52 26.38 -16.02
C ASN A 233 -13.17 25.61 -17.17
N ASN A 234 -12.40 25.10 -18.12
CA ASN A 234 -12.88 24.37 -19.29
C ASN A 234 -12.66 22.87 -19.19
N CYS A 235 -12.08 22.37 -18.10
CA CYS A 235 -11.87 20.94 -17.86
C CYS A 235 -13.18 20.31 -17.34
N ASP A 236 -13.60 19.20 -17.93
CA ASP A 236 -14.72 18.37 -17.48
C ASP A 236 -14.20 16.99 -17.09
N LEU A 237 -14.42 16.59 -15.83
CA LEU A 237 -13.94 15.32 -15.29
C LEU A 237 -15.01 14.23 -15.26
N LYS A 238 -16.21 14.52 -15.78
CA LYS A 238 -17.27 13.51 -15.89
C LYS A 238 -16.76 12.30 -16.68
N ASN A 239 -17.12 11.12 -16.19
CA ASN A 239 -16.77 9.82 -16.77
C ASN A 239 -15.26 9.54 -16.93
N SER A 240 -14.38 10.30 -16.27
CA SER A 240 -12.92 10.10 -16.37
C SER A 240 -12.40 8.87 -15.60
N ASN A 241 -13.26 8.16 -14.87
CA ASN A 241 -12.99 6.94 -14.08
C ASN A 241 -11.73 7.02 -13.20
N MET A 242 -11.67 8.07 -12.39
CA MET A 242 -10.51 8.37 -11.52
C MET A 242 -10.34 7.40 -10.35
N ASP A 243 -11.32 6.54 -10.10
CA ASP A 243 -11.35 5.51 -9.04
C ASP A 243 -10.54 4.25 -9.38
N GLY A 244 -9.89 4.21 -10.56
CA GLY A 244 -9.02 3.13 -10.95
C GLY A 244 -9.74 1.86 -11.40
N TRP A 245 -11.08 1.90 -11.51
CA TRP A 245 -11.82 0.85 -12.20
C TRP A 245 -11.51 0.93 -13.69
N LEU A 246 -10.71 -0.02 -14.15
CA LEU A 246 -10.73 -0.38 -15.57
C LEU A 246 -12.06 -1.09 -15.79
N TYR A 247 -13.03 -0.44 -16.45
CA TYR A 247 -14.21 -1.13 -16.93
C TYR A 247 -13.77 -2.16 -17.98
N ARG A 248 -13.61 -3.41 -17.54
CA ARG A 248 -13.57 -4.59 -18.41
C ARG A 248 -14.37 -5.69 -17.76
N GLU A 249 -15.25 -6.28 -18.56
CA GLU A 249 -16.02 -7.46 -18.17
C GLU A 249 -15.11 -8.51 -17.50
N GLY A 250 -15.49 -8.91 -16.30
CA GLY A 250 -14.99 -10.12 -15.66
C GLY A 250 -13.68 -10.01 -14.86
N VAL A 251 -13.13 -8.82 -14.59
CA VAL A 251 -11.91 -8.73 -13.76
C VAL A 251 -11.97 -7.64 -12.69
N ASN A 252 -12.16 -8.06 -11.44
CA ASN A 252 -12.16 -7.21 -10.26
C ASN A 252 -10.72 -6.82 -9.88
N TYR A 253 -10.24 -5.67 -10.37
CA TYR A 253 -8.89 -5.17 -10.09
C TYR A 253 -8.91 -4.01 -9.07
N GLY A 254 -9.00 -4.31 -7.79
CA GLY A 254 -8.45 -3.42 -6.76
C GLY A 254 -9.31 -3.24 -5.52
N GLN A 255 -8.63 -3.21 -4.38
CA GLN A 255 -9.19 -2.67 -3.13
C GLN A 255 -9.68 -1.23 -3.35
N PRO A 256 -10.71 -0.75 -2.62
CA PRO A 256 -11.21 0.61 -2.75
C PRO A 256 -10.07 1.62 -2.66
N ILE A 257 -10.00 2.58 -3.58
CA ILE A 257 -9.07 3.70 -3.44
C ILE A 257 -9.64 4.63 -2.35
N ASP A 258 -8.97 4.70 -1.21
CA ASP A 258 -9.42 5.43 -0.03
C ASP A 258 -8.64 6.75 0.19
N SER A 259 -7.91 7.20 -0.84
CA SER A 259 -7.33 8.56 -0.88
C SER A 259 -8.39 9.64 -1.06
N ARG A 260 -8.03 10.90 -0.84
CA ARG A 260 -8.84 12.08 -1.20
C ARG A 260 -8.11 12.98 -2.17
N TRP A 261 -8.84 13.52 -3.13
CA TRP A 261 -8.43 14.72 -3.86
C TRP A 261 -8.83 15.95 -3.05
N VAL A 262 -7.88 16.84 -2.82
CA VAL A 262 -8.04 18.08 -2.08
C VAL A 262 -7.55 19.24 -2.93
N ASN A 263 -8.37 20.26 -3.10
CA ASN A 263 -8.00 21.46 -3.86
C ASN A 263 -7.09 22.38 -3.03
N LEU A 264 -6.23 23.17 -3.68
CA LEU A 264 -5.27 24.02 -2.99
C LEU A 264 -5.90 25.25 -2.34
N ASP A 265 -6.84 25.90 -3.02
CA ASP A 265 -7.51 27.15 -2.63
C ASP A 265 -6.53 28.25 -2.18
N GLY A 266 -5.53 28.54 -3.03
CA GLY A 266 -4.45 29.49 -2.71
C GLY A 266 -3.40 28.96 -1.73
N GLY A 267 -3.57 27.74 -1.21
CA GLY A 267 -2.58 27.03 -0.39
C GLY A 267 -1.38 26.49 -1.18
N THR A 268 -0.59 25.64 -0.53
CA THR A 268 0.60 25.02 -1.14
C THR A 268 0.45 23.50 -1.23
N ILE A 269 1.34 22.82 -1.96
CA ILE A 269 1.26 21.36 -2.14
C ILE A 269 1.30 20.58 -0.81
N THR A 270 1.96 21.13 0.20
CA THR A 270 2.09 20.54 1.54
C THR A 270 1.10 21.12 2.55
N ASP A 271 0.33 22.14 2.17
CA ASP A 271 -0.60 22.86 3.05
C ASP A 271 -1.78 23.39 2.22
N ALA A 272 -2.58 22.46 1.70
CA ALA A 272 -3.79 22.76 0.95
C ALA A 272 -4.85 23.37 1.87
N LYS A 273 -5.53 24.43 1.43
CA LYS A 273 -6.55 25.16 2.20
C LYS A 273 -7.97 24.89 1.74
N GLY A 274 -8.13 24.19 0.63
CA GLY A 274 -9.42 24.02 -0.02
C GLY A 274 -10.37 23.09 0.72
N SER A 275 -11.65 23.41 0.59
CA SER A 275 -12.75 22.66 1.17
C SER A 275 -13.25 21.50 0.29
N ASN A 276 -12.87 21.45 -0.99
CA ASN A 276 -13.26 20.36 -1.87
C ASN A 276 -12.39 19.15 -1.58
N ILE A 277 -12.96 18.21 -0.81
CA ILE A 277 -12.32 16.96 -0.39
C ILE A 277 -13.19 15.80 -0.87
N TRP A 278 -12.72 15.08 -1.89
CA TRP A 278 -13.52 14.03 -2.55
C TRP A 278 -12.75 12.73 -2.68
N TYR A 279 -13.46 11.61 -2.59
CA TYR A 279 -12.94 10.35 -3.13
C TYR A 279 -12.74 10.50 -4.65
N PRO A 280 -11.87 9.69 -5.28
CA PRO A 280 -11.68 9.77 -6.73
C PRO A 280 -12.98 9.58 -7.54
N CYS A 281 -13.88 8.67 -7.14
CA CYS A 281 -15.19 8.50 -7.78
C CYS A 281 -16.12 9.72 -7.59
N GLU A 282 -16.03 10.36 -6.42
CA GLU A 282 -16.79 11.58 -6.14
C GLU A 282 -16.25 12.76 -6.94
N MET A 283 -14.94 12.88 -7.15
CA MET A 283 -14.36 13.97 -7.93
C MET A 283 -14.91 13.98 -9.36
N SER A 284 -15.01 12.82 -10.02
CA SER A 284 -15.59 12.73 -11.37
C SER A 284 -17.09 13.09 -11.45
N THR A 285 -17.82 13.07 -10.33
CA THR A 285 -19.27 13.31 -10.31
C THR A 285 -19.64 14.65 -9.69
N LYS A 286 -18.89 15.14 -8.70
CA LYS A 286 -19.13 16.38 -7.97
C LYS A 286 -18.41 17.59 -8.56
N TYR A 287 -17.29 17.40 -9.26
CA TYR A 287 -16.55 18.51 -9.87
C TYR A 287 -17.42 19.29 -10.85
N GLN A 288 -17.54 20.59 -10.63
CA GLN A 288 -18.32 21.51 -11.45
C GLN A 288 -17.41 22.38 -12.32
N VAL A 289 -17.58 22.21 -13.63
CA VAL A 289 -16.86 22.98 -14.65
C VAL A 289 -17.06 24.48 -14.41
N GLY A 290 -15.96 25.24 -14.37
CA GLY A 290 -15.94 26.68 -14.16
C GLY A 290 -16.10 27.15 -12.71
N GLN A 291 -16.43 26.27 -11.76
CA GLN A 291 -16.54 26.61 -10.33
C GLN A 291 -15.39 26.01 -9.53
N ASP A 292 -15.12 24.72 -9.73
CA ASP A 292 -14.18 23.94 -8.93
C ASP A 292 -12.76 23.95 -9.50
N THR A 293 -12.40 24.99 -10.25
CA THR A 293 -11.10 25.05 -10.92
C THR A 293 -9.98 25.30 -9.95
N ASP A 294 -9.02 24.37 -9.90
CA ASP A 294 -7.85 24.47 -9.04
C ASP A 294 -6.76 23.45 -9.44
N THR A 295 -5.65 23.48 -8.71
CA THR A 295 -4.79 22.32 -8.53
C THR A 295 -5.31 21.44 -7.42
N TYR A 296 -5.50 20.17 -7.74
CA TYR A 296 -5.90 19.13 -6.81
C TYR A 296 -4.73 18.23 -6.47
N ILE A 297 -4.70 17.81 -5.20
CA ILE A 297 -3.64 16.99 -4.64
C ILE A 297 -4.24 15.78 -3.97
N ARG A 298 -3.59 14.64 -4.18
CA ARG A 298 -4.05 13.36 -3.63
C ARG A 298 -3.40 13.11 -2.27
N PHE A 299 -4.23 13.04 -1.23
CA PHE A 299 -3.83 12.73 0.13
C PHE A 299 -4.27 11.33 0.57
N GLY A 300 -3.44 10.72 1.41
CA GLY A 300 -3.81 9.54 2.20
C GLY A 300 -4.29 9.98 3.57
N ILE A 301 -5.08 9.15 4.24
CA ILE A 301 -5.63 9.46 5.56
C ILE A 301 -5.09 8.49 6.61
N VAL A 302 -4.70 9.05 7.75
CA VAL A 302 -4.38 8.32 8.98
C VAL A 302 -5.36 8.77 10.06
N THR A 303 -6.11 7.83 10.61
CA THR A 303 -7.08 8.07 11.68
C THR A 303 -6.53 7.51 12.98
N THR A 304 -6.37 8.37 13.98
CA THR A 304 -6.01 7.98 15.35
C THR A 304 -7.28 7.82 16.18
N GLN A 305 -7.40 6.69 16.87
CA GLN A 305 -8.55 6.34 17.69
C GLN A 305 -8.12 6.08 19.13
N TYR A 306 -9.01 6.40 20.06
CA TYR A 306 -8.82 6.21 21.49
C TYR A 306 -9.96 5.37 22.04
N ARG A 307 -9.65 4.13 22.45
CA ARG A 307 -10.64 3.11 22.81
C ARG A 307 -10.30 2.42 24.12
N ASP A 308 -11.29 1.94 24.86
CA ASP A 308 -11.06 1.02 25.98
C ASP A 308 -10.89 -0.44 25.52
N GLU A 309 -10.75 -1.36 26.47
CA GLU A 309 -10.57 -2.80 26.21
C GLU A 309 -11.78 -3.44 25.51
N ASP A 310 -12.96 -2.86 25.66
CA ASP A 310 -14.22 -3.35 25.09
C ASP A 310 -14.53 -2.68 23.74
N GLY A 311 -13.70 -1.73 23.31
CA GLY A 311 -13.84 -0.99 22.05
C GLY A 311 -14.70 0.28 22.15
N ASN A 312 -15.06 0.72 23.35
CA ASN A 312 -15.82 1.95 23.54
C ASN A 312 -14.97 3.19 23.24
N VAL A 313 -15.59 4.25 22.71
CA VAL A 313 -14.93 5.51 22.38
C VAL A 313 -14.65 6.30 23.66
N LEU A 314 -13.37 6.58 23.93
CA LEU A 314 -12.97 7.40 25.09
C LEU A 314 -12.69 8.87 24.74
N ALA A 315 -12.37 9.15 23.48
CA ALA A 315 -12.14 10.50 22.96
C ALA A 315 -12.40 10.56 21.44
N PRO A 316 -12.67 11.75 20.87
CA PRO A 316 -12.84 11.93 19.44
C PRO A 316 -11.63 11.42 18.63
N ASN A 317 -11.90 10.89 17.45
CA ASN A 317 -10.83 10.47 16.54
C ASN A 317 -10.07 11.70 16.04
N HIS A 318 -8.77 11.56 15.86
CA HIS A 318 -7.94 12.57 15.20
C HIS A 318 -7.58 12.10 13.79
N VAL A 319 -7.90 12.91 12.78
CA VAL A 319 -7.67 12.60 11.37
C VAL A 319 -6.52 13.45 10.85
N ARG A 320 -5.49 12.79 10.32
CA ARG A 320 -4.36 13.45 9.65
C ARG A 320 -4.39 13.09 8.17
N MET A 321 -4.28 14.11 7.33
CA MET A 321 -4.07 13.97 5.89
C MET A 321 -2.61 14.30 5.56
N GLY A 322 -2.06 13.65 4.54
CA GLY A 322 -0.71 13.92 4.06
C GLY A 322 -0.51 13.38 2.65
N LEU A 323 0.55 13.85 1.98
CA LEU A 323 0.86 13.45 0.61
C LEU A 323 1.07 11.94 0.55
N ILE A 324 0.54 11.30 -0.48
CA ILE A 324 0.80 9.87 -0.69
C ILE A 324 2.32 9.62 -0.74
N ASP A 325 2.77 8.57 -0.06
CA ASP A 325 4.17 8.21 0.20
C ASP A 325 4.93 9.13 1.17
N GLU A 326 4.36 10.23 1.67
CA GLU A 326 4.98 11.03 2.73
C GLU A 326 5.01 10.25 4.04
N GLN A 327 6.07 10.44 4.84
CA GLN A 327 6.19 9.81 6.15
C GLN A 327 5.39 10.57 7.20
N TYR A 328 4.72 9.82 8.07
CA TYR A 328 4.28 10.31 9.38
C TYR A 328 5.07 9.56 10.45
N THR A 329 5.48 10.26 11.50
CA THR A 329 6.18 9.66 12.65
C THR A 329 5.55 10.13 13.96
N ASP A 330 5.85 9.38 15.02
CA ASP A 330 5.63 9.76 16.41
C ASP A 330 4.17 10.16 16.72
N VAL A 331 3.20 9.50 16.06
CA VAL A 331 1.78 9.69 16.37
C VAL A 331 1.58 9.37 17.84
N SER A 332 1.20 10.39 18.61
CA SER A 332 1.19 10.34 20.07
C SER A 332 -0.20 10.06 20.62
N SER A 333 -0.23 9.36 21.75
CA SER A 333 -1.42 9.21 22.58
C SER A 333 -1.85 10.54 23.21
N ILE A 334 -3.04 10.56 23.82
CA ILE A 334 -3.51 11.66 24.65
C ILE A 334 -3.67 11.18 26.09
N ASN A 335 -3.61 12.10 27.05
CA ASN A 335 -3.92 11.76 28.44
C ASN A 335 -5.44 11.68 28.63
N ILE A 336 -5.94 10.51 29.02
CA ILE A 336 -7.37 10.29 29.30
C ILE A 336 -7.53 10.05 30.80
N SER A 337 -8.28 10.91 31.47
CA SER A 337 -8.47 10.85 32.92
C SER A 337 -9.04 9.51 33.35
N GLY A 338 -8.38 8.86 34.30
CA GLY A 338 -8.77 7.56 34.84
C GLY A 338 -8.25 6.34 34.07
N TYR A 339 -7.48 6.52 33.00
CA TYR A 339 -7.00 5.44 32.15
C TYR A 339 -5.47 5.45 31.99
N VAL A 340 -4.92 4.26 31.74
CA VAL A 340 -3.53 4.05 31.28
C VAL A 340 -3.54 3.38 29.92
N ILE A 341 -2.50 3.61 29.12
CA ILE A 341 -2.34 2.93 27.83
C ILE A 341 -1.98 1.47 28.11
N LYS A 342 -2.78 0.55 27.58
CA LYS A 342 -2.53 -0.89 27.63
C LYS A 342 -1.60 -1.30 26.48
N ASN A 343 -1.98 -0.93 25.26
CA ASN A 343 -1.24 -1.25 24.04
C ASN A 343 -1.67 -0.34 22.89
N ILE A 344 -0.93 -0.42 21.78
CA ILE A 344 -1.20 0.32 20.55
C ILE A 344 -1.42 -0.71 19.43
N ILE A 345 -2.45 -0.50 18.61
CA ILE A 345 -2.75 -1.31 17.43
C ILE A 345 -2.50 -0.45 16.20
N GLY A 346 -1.65 -0.93 15.29
CA GLY A 346 -1.21 -0.19 14.10
C GLY A 346 0.13 0.51 14.28
N GLU A 347 0.65 1.07 13.18
CA GLU A 347 1.98 1.67 13.12
C GLU A 347 1.92 3.17 13.43
N THR A 348 2.61 3.62 14.49
CA THR A 348 2.70 5.04 14.88
C THR A 348 3.66 5.83 13.99
N SER A 349 4.47 5.14 13.18
CA SER A 349 5.36 5.73 12.18
C SER A 349 5.34 4.89 10.91
N ASP A 350 4.90 5.46 9.79
CA ASP A 350 4.83 4.80 8.49
C ASP A 350 4.66 5.87 7.39
N ARG A 351 4.16 5.49 6.20
CA ARG A 351 3.82 6.40 5.10
C ARG A 351 2.33 6.49 4.85
N PHE A 352 1.85 7.63 4.36
CA PHE A 352 0.50 7.76 3.83
C PHE A 352 0.33 6.89 2.57
N THR A 353 -0.84 6.24 2.45
CA THR A 353 -1.15 5.35 1.31
C THR A 353 -2.49 5.68 0.70
N ASP A 354 -2.71 5.27 -0.55
CA ASP A 354 -3.92 5.59 -1.31
C ASP A 354 -4.95 4.46 -1.34
N ARG A 355 -4.56 3.24 -0.92
CA ARG A 355 -5.41 2.03 -1.02
C ARG A 355 -6.20 1.72 0.24
N LYS A 356 -5.70 2.09 1.40
CA LYS A 356 -6.39 1.84 2.66
C LYS A 356 -5.96 2.89 3.66
N ASN A 357 -6.93 3.60 4.20
CA ASN A 357 -6.67 4.51 5.29
C ASN A 357 -6.13 3.74 6.48
N LYS A 358 -5.08 4.28 7.09
CA LYS A 358 -4.44 3.66 8.23
C LYS A 358 -5.18 4.07 9.48
N VAL A 359 -5.37 3.11 10.39
CA VAL A 359 -6.00 3.36 11.68
C VAL A 359 -5.00 2.98 12.76
N ILE A 360 -4.73 3.94 13.64
CA ILE A 360 -3.88 3.76 14.82
C ILE A 360 -4.80 3.81 16.02
N THR A 361 -4.90 2.72 16.78
CA THR A 361 -5.78 2.65 17.95
C THR A 361 -4.92 2.57 19.21
N PHE A 362 -4.99 3.61 20.03
CA PHE A 362 -4.50 3.57 21.40
C PHE A 362 -5.58 2.91 22.27
N VAL A 363 -5.26 1.74 22.80
CA VAL A 363 -6.13 0.97 23.69
C VAL A 363 -5.79 1.31 25.13
N TYR A 364 -6.80 1.73 25.87
CA TYR A 364 -6.68 2.15 27.26
C TYR A 364 -7.34 1.13 28.19
N THR A 365 -6.77 0.95 29.37
CA THR A 365 -7.37 0.20 30.46
C THR A 365 -7.41 1.06 31.72
N LYS A 366 -8.33 0.74 32.62
CA LYS A 366 -8.35 1.34 33.97
C LYS A 366 -7.14 0.85 34.77
N ALA A 367 -6.70 1.63 35.74
CA ALA A 367 -5.62 1.23 36.63
C ALA A 367 -5.99 -0.03 37.43
N GLN A 368 -5.00 -0.84 37.79
CA GLN A 368 -5.21 -2.19 38.33
C GLN A 368 -4.48 -2.39 39.66
N VAL A 369 -5.16 -3.08 40.58
CA VAL A 369 -4.58 -3.61 41.82
C VAL A 369 -4.73 -5.13 41.80
N PHE A 370 -3.61 -5.84 41.81
CA PHE A 370 -3.56 -7.30 41.84
C PHE A 370 -3.60 -7.81 43.27
N ILE A 371 -4.49 -8.76 43.53
CA ILE A 371 -4.68 -9.36 44.86
C ILE A 371 -4.31 -10.84 44.75
N GLN A 372 -3.31 -11.25 45.52
CA GLN A 372 -2.79 -12.60 45.51
C GLN A 372 -3.09 -13.31 46.82
N PHE A 373 -3.42 -14.60 46.74
CA PHE A 373 -3.68 -15.45 47.89
C PHE A 373 -2.71 -16.64 47.85
N VAL A 374 -1.63 -16.54 48.60
CA VAL A 374 -0.46 -17.43 48.49
C VAL A 374 -0.13 -18.09 49.83
N ASP A 375 0.58 -19.20 49.79
CA ASP A 375 1.15 -19.82 50.99
C ASP A 375 2.47 -19.15 51.40
N GLU A 376 3.09 -19.66 52.46
CA GLU A 376 4.33 -19.12 53.03
C GLU A 376 5.53 -19.17 52.08
N ILE A 377 5.51 -20.05 51.08
CA ILE A 377 6.56 -20.17 50.07
C ILE A 377 6.20 -19.43 48.77
N GLY A 378 5.05 -18.73 48.76
CA GLY A 378 4.56 -17.95 47.62
C GLY A 378 3.77 -18.77 46.59
N ALA A 379 3.45 -20.04 46.88
CA ALA A 379 2.63 -20.84 45.98
C ALA A 379 1.17 -20.37 46.05
N LYS A 380 0.56 -20.26 44.87
CA LYS A 380 -0.83 -19.81 44.72
C LYS A 380 -1.80 -20.82 45.32
N ILE A 381 -2.65 -20.37 46.25
CA ILE A 381 -3.66 -21.21 46.91
C ILE A 381 -5.00 -21.12 46.17
N VAL A 382 -5.41 -19.91 45.80
CA VAL A 382 -6.62 -19.65 45.00
C VAL A 382 -6.32 -18.64 43.89
N ALA A 383 -7.25 -18.48 42.95
CA ALA A 383 -7.10 -17.52 41.86
C ALA A 383 -6.90 -16.08 42.39
N ASP A 384 -6.00 -15.35 41.75
CA ASP A 384 -5.76 -13.93 42.02
C ASP A 384 -7.00 -13.12 41.61
N GLU A 385 -7.24 -12.02 42.33
CA GLU A 385 -8.25 -11.05 41.96
C GLU A 385 -7.61 -9.78 41.39
N VAL A 386 -8.35 -9.06 40.57
CA VAL A 386 -7.90 -7.78 40.00
C VAL A 386 -8.99 -6.75 40.22
N LEU A 387 -8.70 -5.75 41.05
CA LEU A 387 -9.54 -4.56 41.10
C LEU A 387 -9.15 -3.63 39.96
N LYS A 388 -10.14 -3.08 39.27
CA LYS A 388 -9.96 -2.06 38.24
C LYS A 388 -10.66 -0.78 38.68
N GLY A 389 -9.95 0.34 38.65
CA GLY A 389 -10.49 1.65 39.02
C GLY A 389 -9.85 2.78 38.23
N LYS A 390 -10.48 3.95 38.21
CA LYS A 390 -9.83 5.11 37.59
C LYS A 390 -8.65 5.53 38.45
N ILE A 391 -7.59 6.03 37.82
CA ILE A 391 -6.47 6.63 38.54
C ILE A 391 -7.00 7.69 39.51
N GLY A 392 -6.62 7.58 40.79
CA GLY A 392 -7.07 8.46 41.86
C GLY A 392 -8.35 8.00 42.57
N ASP A 393 -9.04 6.96 42.08
CA ASP A 393 -10.10 6.32 42.85
C ASP A 393 -9.50 5.58 44.04
N GLU A 394 -10.23 5.50 45.14
CA GLU A 394 -9.85 4.69 46.31
C GLU A 394 -10.09 3.20 46.04
N TYR A 395 -9.23 2.37 46.61
CA TYR A 395 -9.43 0.92 46.66
C TYR A 395 -9.28 0.42 48.09
N HIS A 396 -10.01 -0.66 48.37
CA HIS A 396 -9.90 -1.45 49.58
C HIS A 396 -9.98 -2.93 49.21
N THR A 397 -9.05 -3.73 49.73
CA THR A 397 -8.99 -5.18 49.52
C THR A 397 -9.27 -5.93 50.81
N LEU A 398 -9.91 -7.10 50.71
CA LEU A 398 -10.23 -7.95 51.86
C LEU A 398 -9.55 -9.32 51.75
N ALA A 399 -9.12 -9.85 52.89
CA ALA A 399 -8.64 -11.23 52.97
C ALA A 399 -9.80 -12.20 52.73
N LYS A 400 -9.52 -13.31 52.04
CA LYS A 400 -10.48 -14.42 51.90
C LYS A 400 -10.37 -15.40 53.06
N THR A 401 -11.50 -15.97 53.44
CA THR A 401 -11.54 -17.19 54.27
C THR A 401 -11.28 -18.39 53.38
N ILE A 402 -10.13 -19.05 53.57
CA ILE A 402 -9.72 -20.22 52.77
C ILE A 402 -9.73 -21.46 53.67
N PRO A 403 -10.55 -22.50 53.39
CA PRO A 403 -10.60 -23.72 54.18
C PRO A 403 -9.23 -24.40 54.31
N GLY A 404 -8.86 -24.81 55.53
CA GLY A 404 -7.57 -25.45 55.81
C GLY A 404 -6.38 -24.49 55.90
N TYR A 405 -6.59 -23.18 55.81
CA TYR A 405 -5.56 -22.16 55.92
C TYR A 405 -5.96 -21.06 56.93
N THR A 406 -4.96 -20.40 57.50
CA THR A 406 -5.11 -19.23 58.39
C THR A 406 -4.26 -18.09 57.83
N LEU A 407 -4.79 -16.87 57.76
CA LEU A 407 -4.03 -15.70 57.31
C LEU A 407 -2.86 -15.45 58.27
N LYS A 408 -1.65 -15.36 57.73
CA LYS A 408 -0.42 -15.14 58.48
C LYS A 408 0.00 -13.67 58.43
N GLU A 409 0.15 -13.13 57.23
CA GLU A 409 0.61 -11.76 57.00
C GLU A 409 0.03 -11.18 55.71
N ILE A 410 0.08 -9.85 55.59
CA ILE A 410 -0.32 -9.12 54.39
C ILE A 410 0.88 -8.33 53.89
N LYS A 411 1.20 -8.46 52.60
CA LYS A 411 2.25 -7.69 51.93
C LYS A 411 1.62 -6.68 50.99
N GLY A 412 2.06 -5.42 51.09
CA GLY A 412 1.47 -4.30 50.35
C GLY A 412 0.38 -3.58 51.14
N SER A 413 -0.27 -2.59 50.51
CA SER A 413 -1.26 -1.72 51.15
C SER A 413 -2.68 -2.14 50.81
N VAL A 414 -3.46 -2.54 51.82
CA VAL A 414 -4.88 -2.96 51.66
C VAL A 414 -5.84 -1.80 51.41
N TYR A 415 -5.43 -0.56 51.73
CA TYR A 415 -6.10 0.68 51.35
C TYR A 415 -5.14 1.52 50.50
N GLY A 416 -5.68 2.25 49.53
CA GLY A 416 -4.89 3.20 48.76
C GLY A 416 -5.69 3.82 47.62
N TYR A 417 -4.97 4.47 46.71
CA TYR A 417 -5.52 5.00 45.48
C TYR A 417 -4.98 4.22 44.29
N PHE A 418 -5.80 4.01 43.26
CA PHE A 418 -5.33 3.46 42.00
C PHE A 418 -4.30 4.39 41.36
N THR A 419 -3.12 3.89 41.06
CA THR A 419 -2.05 4.67 40.41
C THR A 419 -1.77 4.20 38.98
N LYS A 420 -0.89 4.94 38.27
CA LYS A 420 -0.43 4.55 36.93
C LYS A 420 0.40 3.26 36.94
N ILE A 421 1.07 2.98 38.05
CA ILE A 421 1.88 1.77 38.23
C ILE A 421 0.96 0.71 38.84
N PRO A 422 0.79 -0.47 38.22
CA PRO A 422 -0.03 -1.51 38.82
C PRO A 422 0.50 -1.89 40.20
N GLN A 423 -0.40 -1.96 41.18
CA GLN A 423 -0.07 -2.27 42.57
C GLN A 423 -0.42 -3.73 42.88
N SER A 424 0.24 -4.30 43.88
CA SER A 424 -0.01 -5.66 44.33
C SER A 424 -0.20 -5.74 45.84
N VAL A 425 -1.19 -6.53 46.25
CA VAL A 425 -1.46 -6.91 47.65
C VAL A 425 -1.43 -8.43 47.73
N ALA A 426 -0.60 -8.99 48.60
CA ALA A 426 -0.54 -10.44 48.81
C ALA A 426 -0.98 -10.79 50.23
N TYR A 427 -2.04 -11.59 50.33
CA TYR A 427 -2.47 -12.25 51.55
C TYR A 427 -1.75 -13.59 51.65
N VAL A 428 -0.86 -13.72 52.64
CA VAL A 428 -0.02 -14.91 52.86
C VAL A 428 -0.66 -15.78 53.94
N TYR A 429 -0.84 -17.07 53.66
CA TYR A 429 -1.55 -17.99 54.54
C TYR A 429 -0.67 -19.16 55.01
N SER A 430 -0.88 -19.60 56.25
CA SER A 430 -0.33 -20.83 56.83
C SER A 430 -1.36 -21.95 56.77
N LYS A 431 -0.96 -23.16 56.40
CA LYS A 431 -1.84 -24.34 56.44
C LYS A 431 -2.13 -24.71 57.89
N LYS A 432 -3.40 -24.94 58.23
CA LYS A 432 -3.81 -25.43 59.55
C LYS A 432 -3.24 -26.83 59.75
N ILE A 433 -2.42 -27.01 60.78
CA ILE A 433 -1.98 -28.33 61.23
C ILE A 433 -3.12 -28.88 62.08
N ASN A 434 -3.75 -29.98 61.66
CA ASN A 434 -4.66 -30.70 62.53
C ASN A 434 -3.82 -31.43 63.58
N ASP A 435 -3.94 -31.03 64.84
CA ASP A 435 -3.35 -31.72 65.99
C ASP A 435 -3.98 -33.11 66.13
N ALA A 436 -3.32 -34.11 65.54
CA ALA A 436 -3.60 -35.52 65.79
C ALA A 436 -2.29 -36.34 65.77
N ILE A 437 -1.23 -35.84 66.41
CA ILE A 437 -0.10 -36.67 66.84
C ILE A 437 0.44 -36.09 68.15
N LYS A 438 -0.07 -36.58 69.29
CA LYS A 438 0.64 -36.65 70.58
C LYS A 438 -0.07 -37.71 71.43
N ASP A 439 0.52 -38.90 71.48
CA ASP A 439 0.74 -39.65 72.71
C ASP A 439 1.69 -40.82 72.43
N GLU A 440 2.90 -40.70 72.97
CA GLU A 440 3.92 -41.75 73.02
C GLU A 440 3.76 -42.57 74.32
N VAL A 441 3.89 -43.89 74.18
CA VAL A 441 4.56 -44.81 75.11
C VAL A 441 3.97 -44.98 76.52
N THR A 442 3.40 -46.17 76.77
CA THR A 442 3.90 -47.12 77.79
C THR A 442 3.36 -48.54 77.55
N LYS A 443 4.28 -49.52 77.52
CA LYS A 443 4.07 -50.99 77.47
C LYS A 443 3.98 -51.54 78.92
N PRO A 444 3.75 -52.86 79.20
CA PRO A 444 3.37 -53.99 78.33
C PRO A 444 2.27 -54.93 78.91
N LYS A 445 1.76 -55.89 78.12
CA LYS A 445 1.47 -57.26 78.59
C LYS A 445 1.38 -58.28 77.45
N LEU A 446 1.89 -59.47 77.76
CA LEU A 446 2.12 -60.67 76.95
C LEU A 446 0.84 -61.54 76.88
N ASN A 447 0.53 -62.16 75.74
CA ASN A 447 0.26 -63.61 75.63
C ASN A 447 -0.14 -64.09 74.21
N ASN A 448 0.73 -64.95 73.66
CA ASN A 448 0.52 -66.30 73.12
C ASN A 448 -0.46 -66.68 71.98
N LYS A 449 0.14 -67.45 71.05
CA LYS A 449 -0.35 -68.55 70.17
C LYS A 449 -1.21 -68.12 68.96
N SER A 450 -1.14 -68.71 67.78
CA SER A 450 -0.42 -69.85 67.13
C SER A 450 -0.82 -69.74 65.64
N GLU A 451 0.10 -69.75 64.68
CA GLU A 451 0.54 -70.91 63.86
C GLU A 451 -0.43 -71.33 62.72
N ASP A 452 0.16 -71.78 61.61
CA ASP A 452 -0.42 -72.40 60.39
C ASP A 452 -1.00 -71.47 59.30
N THR A 453 -0.77 -71.61 57.98
CA THR A 453 -0.20 -72.71 57.17
C THR A 453 0.36 -72.18 55.82
N ILE A 454 1.20 -73.02 55.21
CA ILE A 454 1.97 -72.90 53.96
C ILE A 454 1.18 -73.47 52.75
N ASN A 455 1.39 -72.94 51.53
CA ASN A 455 1.64 -73.67 50.24
C ASN A 455 1.39 -72.76 49.02
N GLU A 456 2.44 -72.44 48.22
CA GLU A 456 2.86 -73.11 46.95
C GLU A 456 1.89 -72.83 45.77
N LEU A 457 2.25 -72.45 44.53
CA LEU A 457 3.40 -72.73 43.66
C LEU A 457 3.58 -71.62 42.59
N SER A 458 4.82 -71.51 42.09
CA SER A 458 5.30 -70.73 40.92
C SER A 458 4.89 -71.38 39.55
N PRO A 459 5.18 -70.86 38.31
CA PRO A 459 6.49 -70.29 37.88
C PRO A 459 6.52 -69.12 36.85
N LYS A 460 7.66 -68.38 36.92
CA LYS A 460 8.50 -67.76 35.85
C LYS A 460 7.80 -66.85 34.80
N THR A 461 8.28 -65.63 34.52
CA THR A 461 9.57 -65.37 33.83
C THR A 461 10.00 -63.89 33.96
N ARG A 462 11.29 -63.65 34.28
CA ARG A 462 12.28 -62.65 33.75
C ARG A 462 11.72 -61.32 33.18
N ALA A 463 12.18 -60.12 33.51
CA ALA A 463 13.53 -59.65 33.84
C ALA A 463 13.48 -58.31 34.62
N LYS A 464 14.57 -58.04 35.35
CA LYS A 464 14.75 -57.01 36.37
C LYS A 464 15.88 -56.06 35.94
N LYS A 465 15.68 -54.74 36.06
CA LYS A 465 16.73 -53.76 36.44
C LYS A 465 16.05 -52.45 36.86
N ARG A 466 15.64 -52.33 38.14
CA ARG A 466 16.33 -51.63 39.26
C ARG A 466 16.66 -50.15 38.98
N GLU A 467 15.84 -49.30 39.58
CA GLU A 467 16.17 -47.98 40.13
C GLU A 467 17.14 -48.08 41.32
N ASN A 468 17.83 -46.97 41.61
CA ASN A 468 18.18 -46.40 42.93
C ASN A 468 18.82 -45.03 42.67
N ILE A 469 18.16 -43.89 42.97
CA ILE A 469 18.15 -43.10 44.23
C ILE A 469 19.49 -42.41 44.55
N ALA A 470 19.48 -41.07 44.49
CA ALA A 470 20.03 -40.09 45.46
C ALA A 470 19.73 -38.68 44.89
N VAL A 471 18.93 -37.76 45.47
CA VAL A 471 18.87 -37.13 46.80
C VAL A 471 19.74 -35.86 46.92
N LEU A 472 19.10 -34.78 47.39
CA LEU A 472 19.56 -33.45 47.88
C LEU A 472 19.96 -32.40 46.81
N SER A 473 19.75 -31.09 46.94
CA SER A 473 18.90 -30.18 47.77
C SER A 473 19.44 -28.76 47.56
N LEU A 474 18.62 -27.72 47.86
CA LEU A 474 18.99 -26.34 48.23
C LEU A 474 19.58 -25.48 47.10
N GLY A 475 18.96 -24.37 46.69
CA GLY A 475 18.73 -23.10 47.43
C GLY A 475 19.23 -21.98 46.50
N GLY A 476 18.85 -20.71 46.53
CA GLY A 476 17.98 -19.87 47.33
C GLY A 476 17.98 -18.45 46.72
N THR A 477 16.95 -17.65 47.03
CA THR A 477 16.90 -16.17 47.27
C THR A 477 17.85 -15.21 46.51
N LEU A 478 17.34 -14.19 45.78
CA LEU A 478 16.90 -12.84 46.22
C LEU A 478 17.99 -11.96 46.89
N LEU A 479 18.42 -10.84 46.27
CA LEU A 479 18.20 -9.45 46.73
C LEU A 479 19.05 -8.37 46.01
N LEU A 480 18.36 -7.25 45.83
CA LEU A 480 18.73 -5.86 45.51
C LEU A 480 20.19 -5.39 45.72
N SER A 481 20.68 -4.55 44.80
CA SER A 481 20.99 -3.14 45.11
C SER A 481 21.24 -2.30 43.84
N VAL A 482 20.55 -1.15 43.80
CA VAL A 482 20.85 -0.02 42.93
C VAL A 482 21.83 0.88 43.69
N VAL A 483 22.92 1.29 43.05
CA VAL A 483 23.67 2.48 43.46
C VAL A 483 23.79 3.42 42.26
N SER A 484 23.31 4.63 42.51
CA SER A 484 23.24 5.85 41.73
C SER A 484 24.48 6.19 40.90
N ILE A 485 24.29 6.67 39.66
CA ILE A 485 25.17 7.70 39.09
C ILE A 485 24.33 8.81 38.44
N PHE A 486 24.67 10.01 38.90
CA PHE A 486 24.18 11.34 38.57
C PHE A 486 24.17 11.68 37.08
N TRP A 487 23.18 12.47 36.71
CA TRP A 487 23.13 13.24 35.46
C TRP A 487 24.00 14.50 35.61
N LEU A 488 24.86 14.81 34.64
CA LEU A 488 25.23 16.20 34.37
C LEU A 488 25.39 16.45 32.86
N LYS A 489 24.67 17.49 32.47
CA LYS A 489 24.39 17.99 31.14
C LYS A 489 25.53 18.90 30.67
N HIS A 490 25.62 19.01 29.34
CA HIS A 490 25.97 20.21 28.56
C HIS A 490 27.40 20.47 28.04
N LYS A 491 27.46 20.37 26.71
CA LYS A 491 27.80 21.42 25.71
C LYS A 491 29.27 21.69 25.34
N LYS A 492 29.42 21.74 24.01
CA LYS A 492 30.14 22.71 23.16
C LYS A 492 31.58 22.40 22.72
N LEU A 493 31.67 22.23 21.39
CA LEU A 493 32.51 22.95 20.42
C LEU A 493 33.99 22.58 20.23
N ARG A 494 34.27 22.35 18.93
CA ARG A 494 35.47 22.70 18.13
C ARG A 494 36.72 21.83 18.29
N ARG A 495 37.12 21.18 17.19
CA ARG A 495 37.89 21.82 16.12
C ARG A 495 37.50 21.28 14.76
#